data_AF-A0A1X7FXT6-F1
#
_entry.id   AF-A0A1X7FXT6-F1
#
_cell.length_a   1.000
_cell.length_b   1.000
_cell.length_c   1.000
_cell.angle_alpha   90.00
_cell.angle_beta   90.00
_cell.angle_gamma   90.00
#
_symmetry.space_group_name_H-M   'P 1'
#
loop_
_entity.id
_entity.type
_entity.pdbx_description
1 polymer ?
#
loop_
_entity_poly.entity_id
_entity_poly.type
_entity_poly.pdbx_seq_one_letter_code
_entity_poly.pdbx_strand_id
1 'polypeptide(L)'
;MSEINFIADYRSLQPMADESRIQARQASFNEIEADARQNPARAVVLARLAFKLPHPDVAEGNEWFSTFMTNHSPTFSLTHDQEEAAIMATLVLRDRILSGNARSSLLVLAAGFAGRRETVDKGHLIAVAKNGLAQAVRRIGQPTGVGAIPTQNNPDLTKAIATFDEQADGATKALVDAQTAAYLSRLNNAIKEANNVTARLSAVNSRLMAEVNMLWWHIGGHSVLADMPLDRLSPAPRAFVVAADIAEIIGAPPGPYGAYGVIRKALGVECETEIKLGDALKALNASGVTNIVSDEVETDHAMVPVHYAAATALVGGSMVSATQFKKSTGLSIDTKLSLYELALQFFHERLLIKDELVH
;
A
#
# COMPACT_ATOMS: atom_id res chain seq x y z
N MET A 1 11.24 -4.83 -15.67
CA MET A 1 10.19 -3.93 -15.14
C MET A 1 9.84 -3.01 -16.29
N SER A 2 8.57 -2.94 -16.72
CA SER A 2 8.19 -2.01 -17.79
C SER A 2 7.97 -0.64 -17.18
N GLU A 3 8.76 0.35 -17.62
CA GLU A 3 8.51 1.75 -17.30
C GLU A 3 7.25 2.22 -18.01
N ILE A 4 6.51 3.16 -17.40
CA ILE A 4 5.39 3.81 -18.06
C ILE A 4 5.91 4.63 -19.25
N ASN A 5 5.22 4.55 -20.39
CA ASN A 5 5.45 5.50 -21.47
C ASN A 5 4.37 6.56 -21.36
N PHE A 6 4.64 7.60 -20.56
CA PHE A 6 3.64 8.60 -20.21
C PHE A 6 2.96 9.20 -21.44
N ILE A 7 3.71 9.54 -22.49
CA ILE A 7 3.12 10.15 -23.70
C ILE A 7 2.13 9.20 -24.37
N ALA A 8 2.51 7.92 -24.52
CA ALA A 8 1.64 6.93 -25.15
C ALA A 8 0.41 6.62 -24.28
N ASP A 9 0.62 6.41 -22.97
CA ASP A 9 -0.43 6.10 -22.02
C ASP A 9 -1.40 7.30 -21.84
N TYR A 10 -0.90 8.52 -21.75
CA TYR A 10 -1.73 9.73 -21.67
C TYR A 10 -2.53 9.96 -22.95
N ARG A 11 -1.93 9.81 -24.15
CA ARG A 11 -2.67 9.91 -25.42
C ARG A 11 -3.76 8.86 -25.56
N SER A 12 -3.58 7.67 -24.97
CA SER A 12 -4.61 6.64 -24.98
C SER A 12 -5.87 7.05 -24.18
N LEU A 13 -5.68 7.89 -23.15
CA LEU A 13 -6.75 8.41 -22.29
C LEU A 13 -7.29 9.77 -22.79
N GLN A 14 -6.46 10.57 -23.47
CA GLN A 14 -6.80 11.87 -24.05
C GLN A 14 -6.29 11.97 -25.51
N PRO A 15 -6.99 11.36 -26.48
CA PRO A 15 -6.54 11.33 -27.87
C PRO A 15 -6.48 12.70 -28.56
N MET A 16 -7.25 13.67 -28.05
CA MET A 16 -7.37 15.02 -28.62
C MET A 16 -6.43 16.05 -27.97
N ALA A 17 -5.56 15.63 -27.04
CA ALA A 17 -4.62 16.54 -26.41
C ALA A 17 -3.55 17.01 -27.41
N ASP A 18 -3.33 18.31 -27.45
CA ASP A 18 -2.25 18.93 -28.22
C ASP A 18 -0.89 18.72 -27.55
N GLU A 19 0.18 18.93 -28.33
CA GLU A 19 1.54 18.64 -27.86
C GLU A 19 1.95 19.51 -26.67
N SER A 20 1.54 20.77 -26.64
CA SER A 20 1.78 21.69 -25.53
C SER A 20 1.15 21.20 -24.22
N ARG A 21 -0.10 20.71 -24.25
CA ARG A 21 -0.76 20.12 -23.10
C ARG A 21 -0.06 18.84 -22.64
N ILE A 22 0.34 17.98 -23.58
CA ILE A 22 1.07 16.74 -23.23
C ILE A 22 2.38 17.07 -22.52
N GLN A 23 3.16 18.05 -23.01
CA GLN A 23 4.41 18.47 -22.38
C GLN A 23 4.18 19.06 -20.99
N ALA A 24 3.18 19.94 -20.83
CA ALA A 24 2.80 20.49 -19.54
C ALA A 24 2.41 19.39 -18.54
N ARG A 25 1.65 18.38 -18.98
CA ARG A 25 1.24 17.25 -18.15
C ARG A 25 2.38 16.32 -17.82
N GLN A 26 3.31 16.09 -18.74
CA GLN A 26 4.54 15.33 -18.45
C GLN A 26 5.37 16.01 -17.36
N ALA A 27 5.48 17.34 -17.38
CA ALA A 27 6.19 18.09 -16.35
C ALA A 27 5.50 17.95 -14.98
N SER A 28 4.18 18.18 -14.91
CA SER A 28 3.41 17.95 -13.68
C SER A 28 3.49 16.50 -13.19
N PHE A 29 3.44 15.51 -14.09
CA PHE A 29 3.60 14.09 -13.76
C PHE A 29 4.91 13.83 -13.02
N ASN A 30 6.03 14.33 -13.56
CA ASN A 30 7.35 14.13 -12.97
C ASN A 30 7.45 14.75 -11.56
N GLU A 31 6.88 15.95 -11.36
CA GLU A 31 6.89 16.62 -10.06
C GLU A 31 6.01 15.90 -9.02
N ILE A 32 4.79 15.53 -9.41
CA ILE A 32 3.85 14.81 -8.54
C ILE A 32 4.41 13.43 -8.15
N GLU A 33 5.01 12.72 -9.10
CA GLU A 33 5.61 11.41 -8.88
C GLU A 33 6.81 11.50 -7.92
N ALA A 34 7.69 12.49 -8.13
CA ALA A 34 8.85 12.73 -7.28
C ALA A 34 8.45 13.07 -5.83
N ASP A 35 7.43 13.90 -5.63
CA ASP A 35 6.93 14.23 -4.30
C ASP A 35 6.23 13.04 -3.64
N ALA A 36 5.37 12.32 -4.38
CA ALA A 36 4.69 11.13 -3.87
C ALA A 36 5.66 9.99 -3.50
N ARG A 37 6.87 9.94 -4.07
CA ARG A 37 7.94 9.03 -3.62
C ARG A 37 8.44 9.37 -2.23
N GLN A 38 8.49 10.65 -1.88
CA GLN A 38 8.99 11.13 -0.58
C GLN A 38 7.90 11.14 0.48
N ASN A 39 6.65 11.39 0.09
CA ASN A 39 5.51 11.45 1.00
C ASN A 39 4.45 10.37 0.65
N PRO A 40 4.41 9.24 1.38
CA PRO A 40 3.46 8.16 1.14
C PRO A 40 1.99 8.55 1.26
N ALA A 41 1.65 9.54 2.09
CA ALA A 41 0.26 10.00 2.26
C ALA A 41 -0.32 10.60 0.97
N ARG A 42 0.54 11.13 0.08
CA ARG A 42 0.13 11.62 -1.23
C ARG A 42 -0.45 10.53 -2.13
N ALA A 43 -0.08 9.27 -1.92
CA ALA A 43 -0.67 8.16 -2.66
C ALA A 43 -2.19 8.06 -2.41
N VAL A 44 -2.65 8.33 -1.18
CA VAL A 44 -4.08 8.32 -0.82
C VAL A 44 -4.85 9.39 -1.59
N VAL A 45 -4.30 10.60 -1.66
CA VAL A 45 -4.87 11.69 -2.48
C VAL A 45 -4.99 11.26 -3.94
N LEU A 46 -3.93 10.65 -4.51
CA LEU A 46 -3.96 10.15 -5.89
C LEU A 46 -5.02 9.06 -6.07
N ALA A 47 -5.18 8.12 -5.13
CA ALA A 47 -6.21 7.09 -5.23
C ALA A 47 -7.62 7.69 -5.20
N ARG A 48 -7.86 8.67 -4.34
CA ARG A 48 -9.14 9.41 -4.31
C ARG A 48 -9.42 10.09 -5.64
N LEU A 49 -8.45 10.81 -6.20
CA LEU A 49 -8.60 11.50 -7.48
C LEU A 49 -8.85 10.51 -8.62
N ALA A 50 -8.10 9.41 -8.69
CA ALA A 50 -8.24 8.40 -9.72
C ALA A 50 -9.64 7.75 -9.73
N PHE A 51 -10.18 7.43 -8.55
CA PHE A 51 -11.50 6.81 -8.37
C PHE A 51 -12.64 7.81 -8.14
N LYS A 52 -12.36 9.13 -8.18
CA LYS A 52 -13.31 10.22 -7.92
C LYS A 52 -14.06 10.04 -6.58
N LEU A 53 -13.33 9.68 -5.53
CA LEU A 53 -13.90 9.38 -4.21
C LEU A 53 -14.26 10.65 -3.43
N PRO A 54 -15.29 10.61 -2.56
CA PRO A 54 -15.58 11.69 -1.62
C PRO A 54 -14.37 11.99 -0.73
N HIS A 55 -14.09 13.26 -0.43
CA HIS A 55 -12.92 13.69 0.34
C HIS A 55 -13.35 14.25 1.72
N PRO A 56 -12.84 13.74 2.85
CA PRO A 56 -13.17 14.22 4.20
C PRO A 56 -12.49 15.56 4.50
N ASP A 57 -11.19 15.73 4.19
CA ASP A 57 -10.46 17.01 4.30
C ASP A 57 -9.98 17.54 2.94
N VAL A 58 -10.86 18.29 2.28
CA VAL A 58 -10.73 18.76 0.90
C VAL A 58 -9.56 19.74 0.70
N ALA A 59 -9.00 20.36 1.76
CA ALA A 59 -8.11 21.50 1.61
C ALA A 59 -6.67 21.12 1.22
N GLU A 60 -5.93 20.41 2.09
CA GLU A 60 -4.47 20.27 1.94
C GLU A 60 -4.05 19.30 0.81
N GLY A 61 -4.77 18.17 0.66
CA GLY A 61 -4.48 17.19 -0.38
C GLY A 61 -4.75 17.71 -1.79
N ASN A 62 -5.86 18.43 -1.97
CA ASN A 62 -6.23 19.00 -3.26
C ASN A 62 -5.43 20.23 -3.61
N GLU A 63 -5.04 21.06 -2.62
CA GLU A 63 -4.17 22.21 -2.82
C GLU A 63 -2.79 21.78 -3.32
N TRP A 64 -2.22 20.74 -2.71
CA TRP A 64 -0.95 20.15 -3.15
C TRP A 64 -0.99 19.71 -4.62
N PHE A 65 -1.97 18.89 -4.98
CA PHE A 65 -2.09 18.38 -6.35
C PHE A 65 -2.35 19.53 -7.34
N SER A 66 -3.23 20.46 -6.97
CA SER A 66 -3.55 21.61 -7.80
C SER A 66 -2.34 22.50 -8.04
N THR A 67 -1.49 22.70 -7.02
CA THR A 67 -0.25 23.51 -7.14
C THR A 67 0.65 22.99 -8.27
N PHE A 68 0.98 21.70 -8.26
CA PHE A 68 1.81 21.09 -9.31
C PHE A 68 1.17 21.11 -10.70
N MET A 69 -0.16 21.01 -10.77
CA MET A 69 -0.89 21.13 -12.03
C MET A 69 -0.89 22.58 -12.55
N THR A 70 -1.05 23.57 -11.66
CA THR A 70 -1.09 24.99 -12.03
C THR A 70 0.27 25.55 -12.45
N ASN A 71 1.38 25.02 -11.92
CA ASN A 71 2.75 25.41 -12.31
C ASN A 71 2.97 25.34 -13.83
N HIS A 72 2.40 24.31 -14.47
CA HIS A 72 2.57 24.05 -15.90
C HIS A 72 1.29 24.34 -16.71
N SER A 73 0.18 24.62 -16.04
CA SER A 73 -1.13 24.87 -16.65
C SER A 73 -1.94 25.84 -15.78
N PRO A 74 -1.71 27.15 -15.89
CA PRO A 74 -2.29 28.16 -14.99
C PRO A 74 -3.83 28.19 -14.96
N THR A 75 -4.49 27.68 -16.01
CA THR A 75 -5.95 27.62 -16.10
C THR A 75 -6.55 26.38 -15.42
N PHE A 76 -5.72 25.45 -14.93
CA PHE A 76 -6.20 24.21 -14.32
C PHE A 76 -6.96 24.50 -13.03
N SER A 77 -8.15 23.90 -12.90
CA SER A 77 -8.97 24.00 -11.70
C SER A 77 -9.51 22.62 -11.36
N LEU A 78 -9.20 22.11 -10.16
CA LEU A 78 -9.66 20.78 -9.74
C LEU A 78 -11.20 20.63 -9.76
N THR A 79 -11.93 21.73 -9.56
CA THR A 79 -13.40 21.74 -9.61
C THR A 79 -13.93 21.50 -11.04
N HIS A 80 -13.25 22.02 -12.06
CA HIS A 80 -13.68 21.95 -13.45
C HIS A 80 -13.00 20.81 -14.22
N ASP A 81 -11.76 20.49 -13.89
CA ASP A 81 -10.89 19.55 -14.58
C ASP A 81 -10.75 18.21 -13.83
N GLN A 82 -11.82 17.73 -13.20
CA GLN A 82 -11.81 16.49 -12.41
C GLN A 82 -11.37 15.26 -13.20
N GLU A 83 -11.72 15.19 -14.49
CA GLU A 83 -11.31 14.07 -15.35
C GLU A 83 -9.82 14.08 -15.62
N GLU A 84 -9.26 15.27 -15.87
CA GLU A 84 -7.82 15.44 -16.07
C GLU A 84 -7.05 15.07 -14.81
N ALA A 85 -7.53 15.49 -13.64
CA ALA A 85 -6.97 15.11 -12.36
C ALA A 85 -6.98 13.58 -12.17
N ALA A 86 -8.09 12.92 -12.51
CA ALA A 86 -8.23 11.48 -12.41
C ALA A 86 -7.27 10.74 -13.37
N ILE A 87 -7.06 11.25 -14.58
CA ILE A 87 -6.09 10.71 -15.55
C ILE A 87 -4.67 10.80 -15.00
N MET A 88 -4.26 11.99 -14.56
CA MET A 88 -2.93 12.20 -14.02
C MET A 88 -2.68 11.33 -12.79
N ALA A 89 -3.64 11.26 -11.87
CA ALA A 89 -3.53 10.42 -10.69
C ALA A 89 -3.45 8.92 -11.04
N THR A 90 -4.24 8.46 -12.02
CA THR A 90 -4.20 7.08 -12.52
C THR A 90 -2.83 6.72 -13.08
N LEU A 91 -2.23 7.61 -13.89
CA LEU A 91 -0.91 7.40 -14.48
C LEU A 91 0.19 7.36 -13.41
N VAL A 92 0.17 8.29 -12.45
CA VAL A 92 1.17 8.31 -11.36
C VAL A 92 1.08 7.04 -10.51
N LEU A 93 -0.13 6.61 -10.13
CA LEU A 93 -0.31 5.38 -9.37
C LEU A 93 0.18 4.15 -10.15
N ARG A 94 -0.10 4.09 -11.45
CA ARG A 94 0.35 3.00 -12.30
C ARG A 94 1.88 2.95 -12.35
N ASP A 95 2.57 4.08 -12.46
CA ASP A 95 4.03 4.14 -12.52
C ASP A 95 4.64 3.65 -11.20
N ARG A 96 4.07 4.08 -10.07
CA ARG A 96 4.48 3.63 -8.74
C ARG A 96 4.32 2.12 -8.57
N ILE A 97 3.20 1.55 -9.04
CA ILE A 97 2.97 0.10 -8.99
C ILE A 97 4.01 -0.65 -9.82
N LEU A 98 4.26 -0.18 -11.05
CA LEU A 98 5.25 -0.80 -11.96
C LEU A 98 6.68 -0.67 -11.44
N SER A 99 6.97 0.39 -10.68
CA SER A 99 8.22 0.60 -9.94
C SER A 99 8.35 -0.28 -8.69
N GLY A 100 7.37 -1.15 -8.41
CA GLY A 100 7.41 -2.13 -7.32
C GLY A 100 6.85 -1.63 -5.98
N ASN A 101 6.11 -0.50 -5.97
CA ASN A 101 5.50 0.00 -4.75
C ASN A 101 4.24 -0.82 -4.38
N ALA A 102 4.42 -1.79 -3.48
CA ALA A 102 3.36 -2.66 -3.00
C ALA A 102 2.20 -1.92 -2.32
N ARG A 103 2.50 -0.85 -1.58
CA ARG A 103 1.49 -0.02 -0.89
C ARG A 103 0.54 0.64 -1.87
N SER A 104 1.07 1.16 -2.98
CA SER A 104 0.26 1.76 -4.04
C SER A 104 -0.66 0.72 -4.69
N SER A 105 -0.21 -0.55 -4.79
CA SER A 105 -1.07 -1.64 -5.25
C SER A 105 -2.20 -1.92 -4.27
N LEU A 106 -1.89 -2.05 -2.97
CA LEU A 106 -2.89 -2.27 -1.92
C LEU A 106 -3.94 -1.16 -1.91
N LEU A 107 -3.49 0.09 -1.99
CA LEU A 107 -4.34 1.27 -1.98
C LEU A 107 -5.34 1.27 -3.14
N VAL A 108 -4.89 0.95 -4.36
CA VAL A 108 -5.76 0.83 -5.54
C VAL A 108 -6.76 -0.31 -5.38
N LEU A 109 -6.36 -1.43 -4.80
CA LEU A 109 -7.25 -2.58 -4.60
C LEU A 109 -8.34 -2.27 -3.57
N ALA A 110 -7.99 -1.63 -2.46
CA ALA A 110 -8.94 -1.15 -1.47
C ALA A 110 -9.89 -0.10 -2.08
N ALA A 111 -9.35 0.89 -2.79
CA ALA A 111 -10.15 1.93 -3.45
C ALA A 111 -11.08 1.38 -4.53
N GLY A 112 -10.68 0.32 -5.24
CA GLY A 112 -11.45 -0.29 -6.34
C GLY A 112 -12.71 -1.04 -5.91
N PHE A 113 -12.88 -1.33 -4.62
CA PHE A 113 -14.04 -2.05 -4.05
C PHE A 113 -14.42 -3.30 -4.83
N ALA A 114 -13.54 -4.31 -4.82
CA ALA A 114 -13.66 -5.53 -5.62
C ALA A 114 -13.91 -5.30 -7.13
N GLY A 115 -13.52 -4.14 -7.67
CA GLY A 115 -13.72 -3.77 -9.07
C GLY A 115 -15.10 -3.18 -9.37
N ARG A 116 -15.89 -2.78 -8.36
CA ARG A 116 -17.17 -2.07 -8.57
C ARG A 116 -16.98 -0.56 -8.75
N ARG A 117 -15.80 -0.03 -8.48
CA ARG A 117 -15.41 1.33 -8.85
C ARG A 117 -14.47 1.27 -10.05
N GLU A 118 -14.72 2.13 -11.02
CA GLU A 118 -13.93 2.23 -12.23
C GLU A 118 -13.17 3.55 -12.26
N THR A 119 -11.91 3.44 -12.69
CA THR A 119 -11.05 4.56 -13.06
C THR A 119 -11.29 4.96 -14.52
N VAL A 120 -10.71 6.09 -14.92
CA VAL A 120 -10.76 6.59 -16.31
C VAL A 120 -10.23 5.61 -17.36
N ASP A 121 -9.37 4.69 -16.95
CA ASP A 121 -8.79 3.64 -17.81
C ASP A 121 -9.61 2.32 -17.80
N LYS A 122 -10.87 2.37 -17.35
CA LYS A 122 -11.83 1.26 -17.36
C LYS A 122 -11.32 0.00 -16.64
N GLY A 123 -10.69 0.21 -15.48
CA GLY A 123 -10.23 -0.87 -14.59
C GLY A 123 -8.84 -1.44 -14.89
N HIS A 124 -8.12 -0.87 -15.86
CA HIS A 124 -6.74 -1.28 -16.15
C HIS A 124 -5.80 -1.02 -14.95
N LEU A 125 -5.98 0.09 -14.22
CA LEU A 125 -5.24 0.37 -12.98
C LEU A 125 -5.40 -0.74 -11.94
N ILE A 126 -6.62 -1.25 -11.76
CA ILE A 126 -6.90 -2.37 -10.84
C ILE A 126 -6.18 -3.65 -11.31
N ALA A 127 -6.18 -3.94 -12.61
CA ALA A 127 -5.46 -5.08 -13.15
C ALA A 127 -3.94 -4.96 -12.93
N VAL A 128 -3.38 -3.76 -13.14
CA VAL A 128 -1.97 -3.47 -12.86
C VAL A 128 -1.67 -3.64 -11.37
N ALA A 129 -2.53 -3.17 -10.47
CA ALA A 129 -2.37 -3.34 -9.02
C ALA A 129 -2.39 -4.83 -8.59
N LYS A 130 -3.32 -5.64 -9.13
CA LYS A 130 -3.36 -7.09 -8.88
C LYS A 130 -2.06 -7.76 -9.31
N ASN A 131 -1.56 -7.42 -10.49
CA ASN A 131 -0.31 -7.97 -11.03
C ASN A 131 0.92 -7.48 -10.27
N GLY A 132 0.97 -6.19 -9.93
CA GLY A 132 2.07 -5.58 -9.19
C GLY A 132 2.23 -6.20 -7.82
N LEU A 133 1.13 -6.41 -7.09
CA LEU A 133 1.17 -7.10 -5.82
C LEU A 133 1.58 -8.57 -5.98
N ALA A 134 1.03 -9.29 -6.98
CA ALA A 134 1.44 -10.67 -7.24
C ALA A 134 2.95 -10.78 -7.56
N GLN A 135 3.51 -9.83 -8.33
CA GLN A 135 4.94 -9.76 -8.63
C GLN A 135 5.78 -9.41 -7.39
N ALA A 136 5.30 -8.48 -6.55
CA ALA A 136 6.00 -8.09 -5.33
C ALA A 136 6.25 -9.29 -4.39
N VAL A 137 5.33 -10.27 -4.39
CA VAL A 137 5.40 -11.43 -3.50
C VAL A 137 5.98 -12.70 -4.14
N ARG A 138 5.91 -12.82 -5.48
CA ARG A 138 6.50 -13.96 -6.21
C ARG A 138 8.03 -13.93 -6.14
N ARG A 139 8.60 -14.65 -5.17
CA ARG A 139 10.04 -14.92 -5.04
C ARG A 139 10.36 -16.39 -4.78
N ILE A 140 9.55 -17.30 -5.32
CA ILE A 140 9.77 -18.75 -5.16
C ILE A 140 11.17 -19.09 -5.68
N GLY A 141 11.99 -19.70 -4.82
CA GLY A 141 13.34 -20.16 -5.18
C GLY A 141 14.36 -19.05 -5.44
N GLN A 142 14.03 -17.78 -5.20
CA GLN A 142 15.03 -16.73 -5.27
C GLN A 142 15.90 -16.78 -4.02
N PRO A 143 17.24 -16.77 -4.15
CA PRO A 143 18.12 -16.57 -3.02
C PRO A 143 17.67 -15.31 -2.30
N THR A 144 17.29 -15.41 -1.04
CA THR A 144 17.16 -14.24 -0.18
C THR A 144 18.57 -13.72 0.01
N GLY A 145 19.02 -12.86 -0.90
CA GLY A 145 20.31 -12.21 -0.81
C GLY A 145 20.34 -11.38 0.46
N VAL A 146 20.77 -11.99 1.56
CA VAL A 146 21.26 -11.28 2.72
C VAL A 146 22.45 -10.49 2.21
N GLY A 147 22.33 -9.17 2.24
CA GLY A 147 23.40 -8.30 1.72
C GLY A 147 24.73 -8.67 2.39
N ALA A 148 25.83 -8.55 1.67
CA ALA A 148 27.14 -8.71 2.26
C ALA A 148 27.55 -7.39 2.92
N ILE A 149 28.13 -7.46 4.12
CA ILE A 149 28.90 -6.34 4.65
C ILE A 149 30.23 -6.36 3.89
N PRO A 150 30.54 -5.37 3.04
CA PRO A 150 31.79 -5.38 2.29
C PRO A 150 32.97 -5.36 3.27
N THR A 151 33.97 -6.20 3.03
CA THR A 151 35.24 -6.15 3.74
C THR A 151 35.90 -4.82 3.42
N GLN A 152 35.99 -3.93 4.41
CA GLN A 152 36.74 -2.70 4.23
C GLN A 152 38.23 -3.03 4.27
N ASN A 153 38.93 -2.83 3.16
CA ASN A 153 40.38 -2.99 3.11
C ASN A 153 41.04 -2.03 4.12
N ASN A 154 41.87 -2.58 5.00
CA ASN A 154 42.67 -1.80 5.95
C ASN A 154 43.51 -0.79 5.16
N PRO A 155 43.59 0.50 5.55
CA PRO A 155 44.60 1.37 4.95
C PRO A 155 45.96 0.71 5.21
N ASP A 156 46.80 0.71 4.17
CA ASP A 156 48.17 0.23 4.27
C ASP A 156 48.95 1.19 5.19
N LEU A 157 48.83 0.95 6.50
CA LEU A 157 49.47 1.73 7.57
C LEU A 157 50.96 1.89 7.29
N THR A 158 51.57 0.87 6.68
CA THR A 158 52.95 0.85 6.21
C THR A 158 53.29 2.02 5.29
N LYS A 159 52.40 2.42 4.37
CA LYS A 159 52.64 3.54 3.45
C LYS A 159 52.48 4.91 4.11
N ALA A 160 51.51 5.05 5.01
CA ALA A 160 51.30 6.30 5.73
C ALA A 160 52.43 6.57 6.74
N ILE A 161 52.95 5.52 7.38
CA ILE A 161 54.11 5.56 8.27
C ILE A 161 55.41 5.83 7.48
N ALA A 162 55.55 5.31 6.26
CA ALA A 162 56.72 5.58 5.42
C ALA A 162 56.86 7.05 4.97
N THR A 163 55.76 7.79 4.87
CA THR A 163 55.75 9.25 4.61
C THR A 163 55.97 10.11 5.86
N PHE A 164 56.17 9.49 7.03
CA PHE A 164 56.18 10.17 8.33
C PHE A 164 57.53 10.78 8.74
N ASP A 165 58.60 10.63 7.94
CA ASP A 165 59.92 11.18 8.28
C ASP A 165 60.18 12.53 7.60
N GLU A 166 60.11 13.64 8.37
CA GLU A 166 61.31 14.36 8.87
C GLU A 166 61.03 15.74 9.50
N GLN A 167 59.87 16.39 9.31
CA GLN A 167 59.62 17.73 9.91
C GLN A 167 58.12 18.04 10.08
N ALA A 168 57.53 17.90 11.28
CA ALA A 168 56.13 18.31 11.44
C ALA A 168 55.60 18.45 12.89
N ASP A 169 55.94 19.54 13.58
CA ASP A 169 55.03 20.04 14.61
C ASP A 169 53.92 20.84 13.89
N GLY A 170 52.72 20.26 13.82
CA GLY A 170 51.57 20.77 13.03
C GLY A 170 51.05 19.83 11.95
N ALA A 171 51.92 19.23 11.12
CA ALA A 171 51.48 18.26 10.09
C ALA A 171 51.09 16.89 10.69
N THR A 172 51.64 16.54 11.86
CA THR A 172 51.24 15.35 12.63
C THR A 172 49.76 15.40 13.03
N LYS A 173 49.28 16.58 13.48
CA LYS A 173 47.87 16.77 13.83
C LYS A 173 46.97 16.69 12.60
N ALA A 174 47.34 17.33 11.50
CA ALA A 174 46.56 17.27 10.25
C ALA A 174 46.48 15.85 9.66
N LEU A 175 47.56 15.07 9.74
CA LEU A 175 47.58 13.67 9.32
C LEU A 175 46.69 12.80 10.22
N VAL A 176 46.80 12.96 11.54
CA VAL A 176 45.96 12.25 12.52
C VAL A 176 44.49 12.63 12.37
N ASP A 177 44.17 13.91 12.14
CA ASP A 177 42.81 14.41 11.94
C ASP A 177 42.21 13.88 10.63
N ALA A 178 42.96 13.92 9.52
CA ALA A 178 42.51 13.38 8.24
C ALA A 178 42.31 11.86 8.28
N GLN A 179 43.19 11.13 8.98
CA GLN A 179 43.00 9.70 9.19
C GLN A 179 41.84 9.39 10.11
N THR A 180 41.68 10.13 11.22
CA THR A 180 40.54 9.98 12.14
C THR A 180 39.23 10.23 11.38
N ALA A 181 39.16 11.27 10.55
CA ALA A 181 37.99 11.54 9.70
C ALA A 181 37.74 10.42 8.68
N ALA A 182 38.79 9.89 8.05
CA ALA A 182 38.67 8.75 7.13
C ALA A 182 38.19 7.47 7.83
N TYR A 183 38.70 7.17 9.02
CA TYR A 183 38.27 6.04 9.85
C TYR A 183 36.83 6.20 10.33
N LEU A 184 36.43 7.38 10.81
CA LEU A 184 35.06 7.66 11.24
C LEU A 184 34.07 7.56 10.07
N SER A 185 34.40 8.11 8.90
CA SER A 185 33.59 7.97 7.69
C SER A 185 33.41 6.51 7.27
N ARG A 186 34.48 5.72 7.33
CA ARG A 186 34.48 4.27 7.06
C ARG A 186 33.64 3.49 8.05
N LEU A 187 33.77 3.78 9.35
CA LEU A 187 32.98 3.17 10.41
C LEU A 187 31.49 3.51 10.24
N ASN A 188 31.16 4.76 9.93
CA ASN A 188 29.79 5.18 9.64
C ASN A 188 29.22 4.44 8.41
N ASN A 189 30.01 4.27 7.35
CA ASN A 189 29.60 3.48 6.18
C ASN A 189 29.40 2.00 6.53
N ALA A 190 30.29 1.41 7.33
CA ALA A 190 30.16 0.02 7.78
C ALA A 190 28.91 -0.19 8.66
N ILE A 191 28.64 0.74 9.57
CA ILE A 191 27.41 0.76 10.39
C ILE A 191 26.18 0.87 9.48
N LYS A 192 26.21 1.77 8.49
CA LYS A 192 25.11 1.93 7.53
C LYS A 192 24.84 0.64 6.76
N GLU A 193 25.88 -0.03 6.27
CA GLU A 193 25.72 -1.31 5.57
C GLU A 193 25.26 -2.44 6.49
N ALA A 194 25.80 -2.53 7.72
CA ALA A 194 25.34 -3.51 8.70
C ALA A 194 23.85 -3.31 9.05
N ASN A 195 23.41 -2.06 9.21
CA ASN A 195 22.01 -1.72 9.42
C ASN A 195 21.15 -2.09 8.21
N ASN A 196 21.62 -1.82 6.99
CA ASN A 196 20.92 -2.21 5.75
C ASN A 196 20.73 -3.74 5.66
N VAL A 197 21.77 -4.51 5.95
CA VAL A 197 21.73 -5.98 5.95
C VAL A 197 20.77 -6.50 7.03
N THR A 198 20.87 -5.95 8.25
CA THR A 198 20.00 -6.31 9.37
C THR A 198 18.53 -6.01 9.06
N ALA A 199 18.24 -4.84 8.46
CA ALA A 199 16.88 -4.48 8.05
C ALA A 199 16.34 -5.44 6.99
N ARG A 200 17.15 -5.83 5.99
CA ARG A 200 16.76 -6.81 4.97
C ARG A 200 16.50 -8.19 5.58
N LEU A 201 17.37 -8.65 6.49
CA LEU A 201 17.19 -9.93 7.17
C LEU A 201 15.94 -9.94 8.03
N SER A 202 15.71 -8.86 8.79
CA SER A 202 14.49 -8.68 9.58
C SER A 202 13.24 -8.75 8.70
N ALA A 203 13.22 -8.04 7.58
CA ALA A 203 12.09 -8.08 6.64
C ALA A 203 11.81 -9.49 6.08
N VAL A 204 12.86 -10.25 5.74
CA VAL A 204 12.73 -11.66 5.29
C VAL A 204 12.21 -12.55 6.41
N ASN A 205 12.73 -12.39 7.64
CA ASN A 205 12.32 -13.18 8.78
C ASN A 205 10.86 -12.90 9.16
N SER A 206 10.46 -11.63 9.23
CA SER A 206 9.07 -11.23 9.49
C SER A 206 8.11 -11.79 8.44
N ARG A 207 8.51 -11.77 7.17
CA ARG A 207 7.72 -12.41 6.10
C ARG A 207 7.60 -13.93 6.31
N LEU A 208 8.70 -14.64 6.60
CA LEU A 208 8.67 -16.09 6.82
C LEU A 208 7.81 -16.45 8.02
N MET A 209 7.90 -15.66 9.10
CA MET A 209 7.02 -15.80 10.26
C MET A 209 5.56 -15.64 9.88
N ALA A 210 5.20 -14.65 9.05
CA ALA A 210 3.83 -14.50 8.53
C ALA A 210 3.39 -15.70 7.67
N GLU A 211 4.26 -16.25 6.81
CA GLU A 211 3.97 -17.46 6.01
C GLU A 211 3.69 -18.68 6.90
N VAL A 212 4.53 -18.91 7.91
CA VAL A 212 4.41 -20.02 8.86
C VAL A 212 3.18 -19.85 9.76
N ASN A 213 2.95 -18.66 10.30
CA ASN A 213 1.78 -18.38 11.12
C ASN A 213 0.48 -18.54 10.34
N MET A 214 0.45 -18.08 9.08
CA MET A 214 -0.69 -18.25 8.20
C MET A 214 -0.97 -19.73 7.89
N LEU A 215 0.07 -20.53 7.68
CA LEU A 215 -0.07 -21.98 7.48
C LEU A 215 -0.63 -22.65 8.74
N TRP A 216 -0.08 -22.34 9.92
CA TRP A 216 -0.55 -22.90 11.18
C TRP A 216 -1.98 -22.48 11.50
N TRP A 217 -2.33 -21.21 11.26
CA TRP A 217 -3.70 -20.73 11.37
C TRP A 217 -4.64 -21.50 10.44
N HIS A 218 -4.24 -21.72 9.18
CA HIS A 218 -5.06 -22.44 8.21
C HIS A 218 -5.28 -23.91 8.58
N ILE A 219 -4.22 -24.60 9.03
CA ILE A 219 -4.29 -26.00 9.48
C ILE A 219 -5.09 -26.11 10.79
N GLY A 220 -4.91 -25.17 11.71
CA GLY A 220 -5.57 -25.17 13.01
C GLY A 220 -7.07 -24.89 12.92
N GLY A 221 -7.53 -24.16 11.90
CA GLY A 221 -8.95 -23.89 11.67
C GLY A 221 -9.63 -23.07 12.77
N HIS A 222 -8.84 -22.37 13.60
CA HIS A 222 -9.30 -21.57 14.73
C HIS A 222 -8.98 -20.11 14.51
N SER A 223 -9.98 -19.24 14.69
CA SER A 223 -9.78 -17.80 14.64
C SER A 223 -9.28 -17.29 15.98
N VAL A 224 -8.23 -16.46 15.96
CA VAL A 224 -7.74 -15.79 17.16
C VAL A 224 -8.64 -14.60 17.49
N LEU A 225 -9.03 -13.81 16.48
CA LEU A 225 -9.85 -12.61 16.70
C LEU A 225 -11.29 -12.96 17.11
N ALA A 226 -11.88 -14.02 16.54
CA ALA A 226 -13.23 -14.47 16.92
C ALA A 226 -13.24 -15.42 18.13
N ASP A 227 -12.07 -15.83 18.64
CA ASP A 227 -11.92 -16.80 19.74
C ASP A 227 -12.78 -18.08 19.56
N MET A 228 -12.85 -18.60 18.35
CA MET A 228 -13.61 -19.81 18.05
C MET A 228 -13.13 -20.52 16.77
N PRO A 229 -13.46 -21.82 16.62
CA PRO A 229 -13.33 -22.54 15.36
C PRO A 229 -14.08 -21.86 14.20
N LEU A 230 -13.46 -21.81 13.01
CA LEU A 230 -14.04 -21.18 11.81
C LEU A 230 -15.30 -21.89 11.30
N ASP A 231 -15.44 -23.19 11.60
CA ASP A 231 -16.59 -24.01 11.20
C ASP A 231 -17.87 -23.66 11.98
N ARG A 232 -17.75 -23.03 13.15
CA ARG A 232 -18.89 -22.51 13.94
C ARG A 232 -19.49 -21.23 13.35
N LEU A 233 -18.73 -20.53 12.52
CA LEU A 233 -19.20 -19.32 11.85
C LEU A 233 -20.01 -19.69 10.62
N SER A 234 -21.13 -18.99 10.41
CA SER A 234 -21.84 -19.03 9.13
C SER A 234 -20.99 -18.38 8.02
N PRO A 235 -21.32 -18.60 6.74
CA PRO A 235 -20.42 -18.27 5.64
C PRO A 235 -20.08 -16.78 5.54
N ALA A 236 -21.05 -15.89 5.81
CA ALA A 236 -20.86 -14.44 5.74
C ALA A 236 -19.95 -13.88 6.85
N PRO A 237 -20.19 -14.11 8.15
CA PRO A 237 -19.26 -13.76 9.22
C PRO A 237 -17.86 -14.36 9.03
N ARG A 238 -17.78 -15.61 8.55
CA ARG A 238 -16.51 -16.28 8.24
C ARG A 238 -15.67 -15.46 7.25
N ALA A 239 -16.29 -14.82 6.26
CA ALA A 239 -15.59 -13.95 5.29
C ALA A 239 -14.84 -12.80 5.97
N PHE A 240 -15.47 -12.11 6.92
CA PHE A 240 -14.84 -11.04 7.67
C PHE A 240 -13.75 -11.55 8.61
N VAL A 241 -14.04 -12.63 9.36
CA VAL A 241 -13.10 -13.20 10.35
C VAL A 241 -11.83 -13.72 9.68
N VAL A 242 -11.96 -14.49 8.60
CA VAL A 242 -10.82 -15.00 7.84
C VAL A 242 -9.96 -13.86 7.30
N ALA A 243 -10.59 -12.84 6.73
CA ALA A 243 -9.89 -11.66 6.25
C ALA A 243 -9.18 -10.90 7.38
N ALA A 244 -9.83 -10.77 8.54
CA ALA A 244 -9.30 -10.10 9.71
C ALA A 244 -8.06 -10.78 10.27
N ASP A 245 -8.14 -12.09 10.51
CA ASP A 245 -7.03 -12.89 11.04
C ASP A 245 -5.84 -12.88 10.09
N ILE A 246 -6.08 -13.05 8.78
CA ILE A 246 -5.00 -13.06 7.80
C ILE A 246 -4.32 -11.69 7.69
N ALA A 247 -5.09 -10.60 7.73
CA ALA A 247 -4.50 -9.26 7.83
C ALA A 247 -3.72 -9.05 9.14
N GLU A 248 -4.19 -9.63 10.25
CA GLU A 248 -3.51 -9.58 11.55
C GLU A 248 -2.15 -10.27 11.50
N ILE A 249 -2.11 -11.47 10.94
CA ILE A 249 -0.90 -12.28 10.77
C ILE A 249 0.11 -11.59 9.85
N ILE A 250 -0.36 -10.93 8.80
CA ILE A 250 0.48 -10.30 7.79
C ILE A 250 1.04 -8.95 8.27
N GLY A 251 0.22 -8.16 8.96
CA GLY A 251 0.62 -6.87 9.55
C GLY A 251 0.81 -5.73 8.52
N ALA A 252 1.48 -5.98 7.40
CA ALA A 252 1.76 -4.96 6.37
C ALA A 252 1.91 -5.55 4.94
N PRO A 253 1.59 -4.79 3.89
CA PRO A 253 1.81 -5.20 2.51
C PRO A 253 3.31 -5.36 2.16
N PRO A 254 3.66 -6.19 1.15
CA PRO A 254 2.77 -6.90 0.24
C PRO A 254 2.21 -8.23 0.79
N GLY A 255 2.56 -8.62 2.03
CA GLY A 255 2.23 -9.91 2.61
C GLY A 255 2.83 -11.12 1.86
N PRO A 256 2.52 -12.35 2.30
CA PRO A 256 2.92 -13.60 1.65
C PRO A 256 2.03 -13.99 0.48
N TYR A 257 2.60 -14.72 -0.51
CA TYR A 257 1.96 -14.94 -1.81
C TYR A 257 0.70 -15.80 -1.67
N GLY A 258 0.72 -16.69 -0.68
CA GLY A 258 -0.37 -17.61 -0.38
C GLY A 258 -1.59 -16.96 0.26
N ALA A 259 -1.56 -15.69 0.68
CA ALA A 259 -2.65 -15.06 1.43
C ALA A 259 -4.01 -15.23 0.76
N TYR A 260 -4.10 -14.92 -0.54
CA TYR A 260 -5.34 -15.04 -1.31
C TYR A 260 -5.81 -16.48 -1.48
N GLY A 261 -4.87 -17.42 -1.61
CA GLY A 261 -5.17 -18.85 -1.69
C GLY A 261 -5.67 -19.40 -0.36
N VAL A 262 -5.03 -19.00 0.75
CA VAL A 262 -5.40 -19.38 2.12
C VAL A 262 -6.78 -18.83 2.47
N ILE A 263 -7.05 -17.55 2.20
CA ILE A 263 -8.38 -16.94 2.37
C ILE A 263 -9.41 -17.76 1.60
N ARG A 264 -9.19 -18.01 0.30
CA ARG A 264 -10.12 -18.77 -0.54
C ARG A 264 -10.38 -20.17 0.02
N LYS A 265 -9.34 -20.87 0.48
CA LYS A 265 -9.45 -22.21 1.06
C LYS A 265 -10.19 -22.22 2.40
N ALA A 266 -9.95 -21.24 3.26
CA ALA A 266 -10.63 -21.11 4.55
C ALA A 266 -12.12 -20.80 4.41
N LEU A 267 -12.54 -20.12 3.33
CA LEU A 267 -13.97 -19.92 3.03
C LEU A 267 -14.66 -21.18 2.50
N GLY A 268 -13.91 -22.13 1.93
CA GLY A 268 -14.43 -23.40 1.45
C GLY A 268 -15.29 -23.28 0.18
N VAL A 269 -16.27 -24.17 0.05
CA VAL A 269 -17.09 -24.31 -1.18
C VAL A 269 -18.02 -23.13 -1.45
N GLU A 270 -18.35 -22.35 -0.41
CA GLU A 270 -19.26 -21.22 -0.48
C GLU A 270 -18.56 -19.92 -0.92
N CYS A 271 -17.25 -19.96 -1.18
CA CYS A 271 -16.46 -18.76 -1.47
C CYS A 271 -16.97 -17.92 -2.66
N GLU A 272 -17.62 -18.56 -3.64
CA GLU A 272 -18.19 -17.88 -4.81
C GLU A 272 -19.67 -17.49 -4.64
N THR A 273 -20.30 -17.81 -3.50
CA THR A 273 -21.68 -17.42 -3.23
C THR A 273 -21.79 -15.91 -3.12
N GLU A 274 -22.70 -15.31 -3.88
CA GLU A 274 -22.98 -13.88 -3.82
C GLU A 274 -23.86 -13.52 -2.62
N ILE A 275 -23.52 -12.42 -1.95
CA ILE A 275 -24.32 -11.82 -0.90
C ILE A 275 -24.33 -10.31 -1.06
N LYS A 276 -25.42 -9.66 -0.65
CA LYS A 276 -25.45 -8.20 -0.50
C LYS A 276 -24.62 -7.79 0.71
N LEU A 277 -23.82 -6.74 0.60
CA LEU A 277 -23.03 -6.24 1.72
C LEU A 277 -23.89 -5.99 2.97
N GLY A 278 -25.06 -5.38 2.81
CA GLY A 278 -25.98 -5.13 3.93
C GLY A 278 -26.46 -6.40 4.64
N ASP A 279 -26.66 -7.52 3.92
CA ASP A 279 -27.06 -8.79 4.53
C ASP A 279 -25.88 -9.50 5.17
N ALA A 280 -24.68 -9.39 4.58
CA ALA A 280 -23.46 -9.89 5.19
C ALA A 280 -23.16 -9.20 6.53
N LEU A 281 -23.36 -7.88 6.59
CA LEU A 281 -23.19 -7.09 7.81
C LEU A 281 -24.22 -7.44 8.89
N LYS A 282 -25.49 -7.70 8.52
CA LYS A 282 -26.51 -8.19 9.47
C LYS A 282 -26.11 -9.54 10.05
N ALA A 283 -25.64 -10.45 9.20
CA ALA A 283 -25.17 -11.77 9.63
C ALA A 283 -23.95 -11.65 10.57
N LEU A 284 -23.02 -10.75 10.27
CA LEU A 284 -21.87 -10.44 11.12
C LEU A 284 -22.31 -9.89 12.49
N ASN A 285 -23.20 -8.91 12.50
CA ASN A 285 -23.71 -8.35 13.76
C ASN A 285 -24.41 -9.41 14.62
N ALA A 286 -25.17 -10.32 13.98
CA ALA A 286 -25.83 -11.42 14.66
C ALA A 286 -24.88 -12.53 15.17
N SER A 287 -23.63 -12.60 14.67
CA SER A 287 -22.68 -13.63 15.08
C SER A 287 -22.01 -13.33 16.42
N GLY A 288 -22.13 -12.11 16.94
CA GLY A 288 -21.52 -11.68 18.22
C GLY A 288 -20.00 -11.53 18.18
N VAL A 289 -19.39 -11.52 16.99
CA VAL A 289 -17.94 -11.34 16.84
C VAL A 289 -17.61 -9.87 16.77
N THR A 290 -16.84 -9.34 17.73
CA THR A 290 -16.55 -7.91 17.84
C THR A 290 -15.10 -7.54 17.51
N ASN A 291 -14.12 -8.40 17.82
CA ASN A 291 -12.70 -8.02 17.79
C ASN A 291 -12.05 -8.00 16.39
N ILE A 292 -12.85 -8.06 15.33
CA ILE A 292 -12.38 -8.09 13.93
C ILE A 292 -12.33 -6.71 13.26
N VAL A 293 -12.75 -5.67 13.98
CA VAL A 293 -12.68 -4.26 13.55
C VAL A 293 -11.82 -3.50 14.56
N SER A 294 -11.20 -2.41 14.13
CA SER A 294 -10.51 -1.47 15.01
C SER A 294 -11.51 -0.49 15.61
N ASP A 295 -11.27 -0.03 16.84
CA ASP A 295 -12.11 0.96 17.53
C ASP A 295 -12.06 2.35 16.88
N GLU A 296 -11.08 2.59 16.00
CA GLU A 296 -10.91 3.83 15.26
C GLU A 296 -11.90 3.92 14.09
N VAL A 297 -13.10 4.41 14.41
CA VAL A 297 -14.18 4.70 13.44
C VAL A 297 -13.92 5.98 12.62
N GLU A 298 -12.85 6.73 12.94
CA GLU A 298 -12.42 7.96 12.24
C GLU A 298 -11.55 7.71 11.00
N THR A 299 -11.60 6.50 10.45
CA THR A 299 -10.89 6.16 9.21
C THR A 299 -11.57 6.76 7.97
N ASP A 300 -10.81 6.92 6.88
CA ASP A 300 -11.36 7.35 5.58
C ASP A 300 -12.40 6.38 5.02
N HIS A 301 -13.68 6.65 5.27
CA HIS A 301 -14.79 5.77 4.89
C HIS A 301 -14.82 5.46 3.39
N ALA A 302 -14.33 6.35 2.54
CA ALA A 302 -14.32 6.14 1.10
C ALA A 302 -13.29 5.09 0.67
N MET A 303 -12.14 5.02 1.37
CA MET A 303 -11.07 4.06 1.09
C MET A 303 -11.27 2.73 1.82
N VAL A 304 -11.94 2.74 2.97
CA VAL A 304 -12.22 1.53 3.77
C VAL A 304 -13.73 1.30 4.01
N PRO A 305 -14.55 1.22 2.95
CA PRO A 305 -16.00 1.17 3.08
C PRO A 305 -16.54 -0.07 3.81
N VAL A 306 -15.95 -1.26 3.61
CA VAL A 306 -16.41 -2.48 4.28
C VAL A 306 -16.08 -2.43 5.77
N HIS A 307 -14.86 -2.02 6.11
CA HIS A 307 -14.41 -1.87 7.50
C HIS A 307 -15.20 -0.80 8.23
N TYR A 308 -15.44 0.36 7.62
CA TYR A 308 -16.33 1.39 8.15
C TYR A 308 -17.73 0.84 8.48
N ALA A 309 -18.35 0.10 7.56
CA ALA A 309 -19.68 -0.44 7.77
C ALA A 309 -19.70 -1.55 8.85
N ALA A 310 -18.68 -2.40 8.89
CA ALA A 310 -18.52 -3.44 9.92
C ALA A 310 -18.27 -2.83 11.30
N ALA A 311 -17.41 -1.81 11.40
CA ALA A 311 -17.13 -1.11 12.65
C ALA A 311 -18.37 -0.39 13.17
N THR A 312 -19.14 0.26 12.28
CA THR A 312 -20.42 0.89 12.65
C THR A 312 -21.41 -0.14 13.22
N ALA A 313 -21.52 -1.31 12.58
CA ALA A 313 -22.42 -2.38 13.03
C ALA A 313 -21.99 -2.98 14.38
N LEU A 314 -20.70 -3.29 14.55
CA LEU A 314 -20.18 -4.01 15.71
C LEU A 314 -19.91 -3.12 16.93
N VAL A 315 -19.33 -1.93 16.72
CA VAL A 315 -18.95 -1.00 17.80
C VAL A 315 -20.08 0.01 18.07
N GLY A 316 -20.66 0.56 17.00
CA GLY A 316 -21.76 1.52 17.10
C GLY A 316 -23.11 0.89 17.47
N GLY A 317 -23.21 -0.44 17.47
CA GLY A 317 -24.42 -1.18 17.82
C GLY A 317 -25.61 -0.96 16.86
N SER A 318 -25.37 -0.33 15.71
CA SER A 318 -26.41 -0.01 14.74
C SER A 318 -25.89 -0.16 13.31
N MET A 319 -26.77 -0.56 12.40
CA MET A 319 -26.42 -0.70 11.00
C MET A 319 -26.28 0.68 10.35
N VAL A 320 -25.22 0.88 9.55
CA VAL A 320 -25.10 2.09 8.72
C VAL A 320 -26.29 2.18 7.76
N SER A 321 -26.94 3.35 7.71
CA SER A 321 -28.05 3.55 6.79
C SER A 321 -27.55 3.58 5.34
N ALA A 322 -28.38 3.12 4.39
CA ALA A 322 -28.02 3.11 2.97
C ALA A 322 -27.65 4.53 2.44
N THR A 323 -28.36 5.56 2.91
CA THR A 323 -28.09 6.96 2.54
C THR A 323 -26.75 7.45 3.08
N GLN A 324 -26.45 7.17 4.35
CA GLN A 324 -25.17 7.56 4.95
C GLN A 324 -24.01 6.82 4.28
N PHE A 325 -24.15 5.51 4.07
CA PHE A 325 -23.14 4.70 3.40
C PHE A 325 -22.84 5.23 1.99
N LYS A 326 -23.88 5.52 1.20
CA LYS A 326 -23.72 6.11 -0.14
C LYS A 326 -23.07 7.49 -0.11
N LYS A 327 -23.41 8.33 0.86
CA LYS A 327 -22.82 9.67 0.99
C LYS A 327 -21.33 9.59 1.32
N SER A 328 -20.94 8.73 2.27
CA SER A 328 -19.55 8.63 2.73
C SER A 328 -18.65 7.88 1.75
N THR A 329 -19.19 6.89 1.03
CA THR A 329 -18.38 5.97 0.22
C THR A 329 -18.63 6.08 -1.29
N GLY A 330 -19.73 6.70 -1.72
CA GLY A 330 -20.19 6.64 -3.11
C GLY A 330 -20.75 5.27 -3.54
N LEU A 331 -20.85 4.29 -2.64
CA LEU A 331 -21.29 2.93 -2.93
C LEU A 331 -22.70 2.63 -2.40
N SER A 332 -23.35 1.62 -2.97
CA SER A 332 -24.61 1.10 -2.42
C SER A 332 -24.33 -0.01 -1.40
N ILE A 333 -25.02 0.00 -0.26
CA ILE A 333 -24.97 -1.09 0.73
C ILE A 333 -25.58 -2.39 0.19
N ASP A 334 -26.40 -2.31 -0.87
CA ASP A 334 -26.98 -3.46 -1.57
C ASP A 334 -26.04 -4.07 -2.63
N THR A 335 -24.80 -3.58 -2.75
CA THR A 335 -23.84 -4.11 -3.71
C THR A 335 -23.60 -5.59 -3.45
N LYS A 336 -23.72 -6.40 -4.51
CA LYS A 336 -23.46 -7.84 -4.46
C LYS A 336 -21.97 -8.12 -4.62
N LEU A 337 -21.47 -8.98 -3.75
CA LEU A 337 -20.10 -9.45 -3.72
C LEU A 337 -20.13 -10.96 -3.49
N SER A 338 -19.23 -11.70 -4.11
CA SER A 338 -18.96 -13.05 -3.62
C SER A 338 -18.35 -13.00 -2.22
N LEU A 339 -18.51 -14.06 -1.43
CA LEU A 339 -17.87 -14.13 -0.10
C LEU A 339 -16.35 -13.96 -0.20
N TYR A 340 -15.74 -14.43 -1.30
CA TYR A 340 -14.33 -14.22 -1.56
C TYR A 340 -13.99 -12.77 -1.88
N GLU A 341 -14.77 -12.10 -2.73
CA GLU A 341 -14.60 -10.67 -3.02
C GLU A 341 -14.73 -9.83 -1.75
N LEU A 342 -15.73 -10.13 -0.91
CA LEU A 342 -15.95 -9.47 0.38
C LEU A 342 -14.76 -9.66 1.32
N ALA A 343 -14.27 -10.91 1.45
CA ALA A 343 -13.12 -11.21 2.29
C ALA A 343 -11.86 -10.50 1.80
N LEU A 344 -11.59 -10.51 0.50
CA LEU A 344 -10.42 -9.82 -0.07
C LEU A 344 -10.50 -8.31 0.14
N GLN A 345 -11.69 -7.72 -0.06
CA GLN A 345 -11.90 -6.31 0.16
C GLN A 345 -11.64 -5.93 1.63
N PHE A 346 -12.24 -6.66 2.58
CA PHE A 346 -12.03 -6.42 4.01
C PHE A 346 -10.56 -6.63 4.41
N PHE A 347 -9.90 -7.63 3.81
CA PHE A 347 -8.47 -7.89 4.01
C PHE A 347 -7.60 -6.72 3.55
N HIS A 348 -7.86 -6.18 2.34
CA HIS A 348 -7.11 -5.04 1.81
C HIS A 348 -7.30 -3.79 2.66
N GLU A 349 -8.55 -3.52 3.05
CA GLU A 349 -8.89 -2.38 3.90
C GLU A 349 -8.22 -2.48 5.27
N ARG A 350 -8.23 -3.66 5.91
CA ARG A 350 -7.58 -3.85 7.21
C ARG A 350 -6.07 -3.73 7.15
N LEU A 351 -5.43 -4.22 6.09
CA LEU A 351 -3.99 -3.98 5.87
C LEU A 351 -3.68 -2.50 5.67
N LEU A 352 -4.58 -1.77 5.01
CA LEU A 352 -4.40 -0.35 4.74
C LEU A 352 -4.50 0.49 6.02
N ILE A 353 -5.42 0.15 6.92
CA ILE A 353 -5.54 0.76 8.26
C ILE A 353 -4.26 0.53 9.06
N LYS A 354 -3.76 -0.71 9.10
CA LYS A 354 -2.53 -1.05 9.82
C LYS A 354 -1.25 -0.41 9.28
N ASP A 355 -1.24 -0.04 7.99
CA ASP A 355 -0.08 0.59 7.35
C ASP A 355 0.00 2.11 7.63
N GLU A 356 -0.90 2.65 8.47
CA GLU A 356 -1.01 4.06 8.88
C GLU A 356 -1.14 5.08 7.74
N LEU A 357 -1.41 4.62 6.52
CA LEU A 357 -1.56 5.51 5.36
C LEU A 357 -2.86 6.30 5.38
N VAL A 358 -3.85 5.86 6.16
CA VAL A 358 -5.24 6.32 6.10
C VAL A 358 -5.73 6.92 7.43
N HIS A 359 -4.78 7.24 8.32
CA HIS A 359 -5.03 7.99 9.55
C HIS A 359 -4.80 9.50 9.36
#